data_AF-A0A2B4STS7-F1
#
_entry.id   AF-A0A2B4STS7-F1
#
_cell.length_a   1.000
_cell.length_b   1.000
_cell.length_c   1.000
_cell.angle_alpha   90.00
_cell.angle_beta   90.00
_cell.angle_gamma   90.00
#
_symmetry.space_group_name_H-M   'P 1'
#
loop_
_entity.id
_entity.type
_entity.pdbx_description
1 polymer ?
#
loop_
_entity_poly.entity_id
_entity_poly.type
_entity_poly.pdbx_seq_one_letter_code
_entity_poly.pdbx_strand_id
1 'polypeptide(L)'
;MAIAWHWFVTYFMISWSIAQANTQENIVFQANYEDLNRGCWEGSFVLNECEERCECRNGELVNCYRVRKDFIKMDILERRRFLDAYKIVSTYPSFRKDYRRVVAYHIMYTPTELLHEGPEIFLPWHRWWLVEFENLLRRVDCRVTIPYWNWSRVANHWWGGFGKEDFWSPGAHGLGGDGTTPNLCVVDGPFSGDKWSLLKIGGGGCLKRNFSYLHLTGDKEHMKSTLALPVEEFLEFEEILREIYHNEIHWYVGGTMFTTEAANAPEVVPHHSFLDKIWLEWQKKGKEYKNVFFYDVPRKFPKTNYYGWQWLDSDNLPDQVKVMYED
;
A
#
# COMPACT_ATOMS: atom_id res chain seq x y z
N MET A 1 26.22 -76.63 30.15
CA MET A 1 24.74 -76.59 29.99
C MET A 1 24.36 -75.17 29.63
N ALA A 2 24.05 -74.95 28.36
CA ALA A 2 23.66 -73.66 27.81
C ALA A 2 22.14 -73.54 27.85
N ILE A 3 21.62 -72.42 28.35
CA ILE A 3 20.22 -72.03 28.16
C ILE A 3 20.23 -70.56 27.76
N ALA A 4 20.08 -70.33 26.46
CA ALA A 4 19.95 -69.03 25.84
C ALA A 4 18.52 -68.52 26.03
N TRP A 5 18.37 -67.29 26.52
CA TRP A 5 17.09 -66.58 26.54
C TRP A 5 17.01 -65.66 25.33
N HIS A 6 16.18 -66.02 24.35
CA HIS A 6 15.79 -65.18 23.23
C HIS A 6 14.70 -64.20 23.67
N TRP A 7 14.94 -62.90 23.50
CA TRP A 7 13.90 -61.89 23.47
C TRP A 7 13.72 -61.41 22.03
N PHE A 8 12.51 -61.63 21.51
CA PHE A 8 12.06 -61.20 20.19
C PHE A 8 11.99 -59.66 20.11
N VAL A 9 12.65 -59.09 19.11
CA VAL A 9 12.41 -57.71 18.65
C VAL A 9 11.45 -57.80 17.46
N THR A 10 10.23 -57.31 17.62
CA THR A 10 9.29 -57.13 16.51
C THR A 10 9.64 -55.88 15.72
N TYR A 11 10.22 -56.06 14.54
CA TYR A 11 10.33 -55.03 13.51
C TYR A 11 8.99 -54.89 12.80
N PHE A 12 8.29 -53.76 12.96
CA PHE A 12 7.24 -53.36 12.03
C PHE A 12 7.90 -52.74 10.80
N MET A 13 8.10 -53.54 9.75
CA MET A 13 8.32 -53.01 8.40
C MET A 13 6.95 -52.72 7.79
N ILE A 14 6.64 -51.42 7.61
CA ILE A 14 5.51 -51.01 6.79
C ILE A 14 6.09 -50.63 5.42
N SER A 15 5.96 -51.55 4.47
CA SER A 15 6.12 -51.32 3.04
C SER A 15 4.88 -50.60 2.50
N TRP A 16 5.04 -49.47 1.81
CA TRP A 16 4.01 -48.96 0.90
C TRP A 16 4.59 -48.74 -0.49
N SER A 17 3.92 -49.40 -1.43
CA SER A 17 4.15 -49.44 -2.87
C SER A 17 3.87 -48.09 -3.51
N ILE A 18 4.72 -47.70 -4.45
CA ILE A 18 4.51 -46.59 -5.37
C ILE A 18 3.56 -47.08 -6.47
N ALA A 19 2.34 -46.54 -6.53
CA ALA A 19 1.61 -46.19 -7.77
C ALA A 19 0.14 -45.83 -7.47
N GLN A 20 -0.40 -44.93 -8.29
CA GLN A 20 -1.77 -44.39 -8.38
C GLN A 20 -2.04 -43.19 -7.46
N ALA A 21 -1.82 -41.95 -7.92
CA ALA A 21 -2.62 -41.17 -8.87
C ALA A 21 -3.92 -40.59 -8.27
N ASN A 22 -3.79 -39.35 -7.80
CA ASN A 22 -4.63 -38.19 -8.09
C ASN A 22 -6.16 -38.29 -7.89
N THR A 23 -6.67 -37.70 -6.80
CA THR A 23 -7.93 -36.93 -6.78
C THR A 23 -7.92 -35.94 -5.63
N GLN A 24 -7.49 -34.71 -5.91
CA GLN A 24 -7.75 -33.54 -5.08
C GLN A 24 -9.02 -32.91 -5.64
N GLU A 25 -10.12 -32.91 -4.86
CA GLU A 25 -11.34 -32.17 -5.18
C GLU A 25 -11.03 -30.66 -5.09
N ASN A 26 -10.54 -30.16 -6.21
CA ASN A 26 -10.52 -28.76 -6.57
C ASN A 26 -11.96 -28.32 -6.85
N ILE A 27 -12.59 -27.60 -5.92
CA ILE A 27 -13.69 -26.70 -6.29
C ILE A 27 -13.03 -25.48 -6.96
N VAL A 28 -12.54 -25.70 -8.17
CA VAL A 28 -12.26 -24.65 -9.13
C VAL A 28 -13.63 -24.18 -9.60
N PHE A 29 -13.94 -22.91 -9.35
CA PHE A 29 -14.95 -22.22 -10.13
C PHE A 29 -14.44 -22.28 -11.58
N GLN A 30 -14.90 -23.27 -12.34
CA GLN A 30 -14.62 -23.37 -13.77
C GLN A 30 -15.38 -22.22 -14.44
N ALA A 31 -14.80 -21.03 -14.41
CA ALA A 31 -14.98 -20.12 -15.52
C ALA A 31 -14.42 -20.87 -16.75
N ASN A 32 -15.31 -21.30 -17.63
CA ASN A 32 -14.94 -22.02 -18.84
C ASN A 32 -13.87 -21.23 -19.59
N TYR A 33 -12.75 -21.88 -19.87
CA TYR A 33 -11.63 -21.33 -20.63
C TYR A 33 -12.03 -20.93 -22.07
N GLU A 34 -13.23 -21.33 -22.52
CA GLU A 34 -13.82 -20.94 -23.80
C GLU A 34 -14.49 -19.55 -23.78
N ASP A 35 -14.73 -18.93 -22.61
CA ASP A 35 -15.22 -17.54 -22.52
C ASP A 35 -14.08 -16.49 -22.53
N LEU A 36 -12.82 -16.92 -22.41
CA LEU A 36 -11.62 -16.06 -22.58
C LEU A 36 -11.38 -15.64 -24.05
N ASN A 37 -12.21 -16.12 -25.00
CA ASN A 37 -12.10 -15.82 -26.42
C ASN A 37 -13.18 -14.85 -26.94
N ARG A 38 -13.91 -14.17 -26.04
CA ARG A 38 -14.54 -12.90 -26.41
C ARG A 38 -13.55 -11.79 -26.11
N GLY A 39 -12.83 -11.38 -27.15
CA GLY A 39 -12.15 -10.09 -27.15
C GLY A 39 -13.06 -9.01 -26.57
N CYS A 40 -12.44 -7.98 -26.00
CA CYS A 40 -13.16 -6.88 -25.38
C CYS A 40 -14.19 -6.27 -26.37
N TRP A 41 -15.34 -5.82 -25.87
CA TRP A 41 -16.32 -5.13 -26.70
C TRP A 41 -16.05 -3.62 -26.70
N GLU A 42 -16.28 -2.94 -27.82
CA GLU A 42 -16.03 -1.50 -27.97
C GLU A 42 -16.65 -0.69 -26.83
N GLY A 43 -15.85 0.17 -26.20
CA GLY A 43 -16.27 1.01 -25.07
C GLY A 43 -16.39 0.26 -23.73
N SER A 44 -16.08 -1.03 -23.67
CA SER A 44 -16.03 -1.78 -22.42
C SER A 44 -14.83 -1.45 -21.57
N PHE A 45 -14.95 -1.71 -20.27
CA PHE A 45 -13.80 -1.82 -19.39
C PHE A 45 -13.51 -3.30 -19.12
N VAL A 46 -12.28 -3.72 -19.36
CA VAL A 46 -11.79 -5.08 -19.11
C VAL A 46 -10.46 -5.02 -18.37
N LEU A 47 -10.13 -6.10 -17.67
CA LEU A 47 -8.85 -6.24 -16.99
C LEU A 47 -7.81 -6.82 -17.94
N ASN A 48 -6.61 -6.24 -17.99
CA ASN A 48 -5.47 -6.87 -18.67
C ASN A 48 -4.82 -7.95 -17.78
N GLU A 49 -3.72 -8.54 -18.26
CA GLU A 49 -2.97 -9.59 -17.52
C GLU A 49 -2.43 -9.13 -16.16
N CYS A 50 -2.24 -7.82 -15.97
CA CYS A 50 -1.81 -7.20 -14.73
C CYS A 50 -2.97 -6.61 -13.93
N GLU A 51 -4.21 -7.07 -14.21
CA GLU A 51 -5.45 -6.61 -13.58
C GLU A 51 -5.63 -5.09 -13.62
N GLU A 52 -5.04 -4.40 -14.61
CA GLU A 52 -5.30 -2.99 -14.87
C GLU A 52 -6.62 -2.83 -15.60
N ARG A 53 -7.41 -1.81 -15.23
CA ARG A 53 -8.69 -1.52 -15.86
C ARG A 53 -8.44 -0.75 -17.17
N CYS A 54 -8.63 -1.41 -18.30
CA CYS A 54 -8.41 -0.85 -19.63
C CYS A 54 -9.73 -0.60 -20.34
N GLU A 55 -9.79 0.45 -21.13
CA GLU A 55 -10.86 0.69 -22.09
C GLU A 55 -10.60 -0.11 -23.36
N CYS A 56 -11.62 -0.75 -23.90
CA CYS A 56 -11.55 -1.41 -25.20
C CYS A 56 -11.84 -0.42 -26.33
N ARG A 57 -10.89 -0.22 -27.24
CA ARG A 57 -11.07 0.53 -28.47
C ARG A 57 -10.51 -0.21 -29.66
N ASN A 58 -11.34 -0.42 -30.68
CA ASN A 58 -11.03 -1.17 -31.89
C ASN A 58 -10.48 -2.59 -31.60
N GLY A 59 -10.95 -3.22 -30.53
CA GLY A 59 -10.48 -4.53 -30.08
C GLY A 59 -9.12 -4.52 -29.37
N GLU A 60 -8.52 -3.34 -29.15
CA GLU A 60 -7.30 -3.15 -28.39
C GLU A 60 -7.59 -2.60 -27.00
N LEU A 61 -6.77 -3.00 -26.03
CA LEU A 61 -6.81 -2.45 -24.68
C LEU A 61 -5.99 -1.16 -24.63
N VAL A 62 -6.67 -0.05 -24.39
CA VAL A 62 -6.08 1.28 -24.26
C VAL A 62 -6.48 1.89 -22.91
N ASN A 63 -5.83 2.99 -22.53
CA ASN A 63 -6.15 3.70 -21.28
C ASN A 63 -6.23 2.76 -20.06
N CYS A 64 -5.21 1.93 -19.86
CA CYS A 64 -5.13 1.00 -18.74
C CYS A 64 -4.77 1.72 -17.44
N TYR A 65 -5.61 1.57 -16.42
CA TYR A 65 -5.45 2.18 -15.11
C TYR A 65 -5.06 1.16 -14.04
N ARG A 66 -4.09 1.53 -13.22
CA ARG A 66 -3.89 0.92 -11.91
C ARG A 66 -4.97 1.43 -10.97
N VAL A 67 -5.83 0.54 -10.51
CA VAL A 67 -6.95 0.87 -9.63
C VAL A 67 -6.54 0.65 -8.18
N ARG A 68 -6.41 1.73 -7.43
CA ARG A 68 -6.13 1.72 -5.98
C ARG A 68 -7.45 1.65 -5.21
N LYS A 69 -7.58 0.69 -4.30
CA LYS A 69 -8.83 0.35 -3.60
C LYS A 69 -8.71 0.63 -2.09
N ASP A 70 -9.84 0.83 -1.41
CA ASP A 70 -9.87 0.96 0.06
C ASP A 70 -9.40 -0.36 0.68
N PHE A 71 -8.29 -0.32 1.44
CA PHE A 71 -7.64 -1.47 2.05
C PHE A 71 -8.65 -2.34 2.81
N ILE A 72 -9.56 -1.73 3.56
CA ILE A 72 -10.53 -2.46 4.39
C ILE A 72 -11.76 -2.95 3.62
N LYS A 73 -11.85 -2.65 2.32
CA LYS A 73 -12.88 -3.15 1.37
C LYS A 73 -12.33 -4.10 0.32
N MET A 74 -11.02 -4.13 0.09
CA MET A 74 -10.38 -5.08 -0.80
C MET A 74 -10.66 -6.53 -0.41
N ASP A 75 -10.66 -7.41 -1.41
CA ASP A 75 -10.66 -8.85 -1.19
C ASP A 75 -9.42 -9.27 -0.38
N ILE A 76 -9.58 -10.25 0.51
CA ILE A 76 -8.49 -10.73 1.38
C ILE A 76 -7.28 -11.19 0.55
N LEU A 77 -7.48 -11.82 -0.61
CA LEU A 77 -6.39 -12.28 -1.46
C LEU A 77 -5.64 -11.11 -2.10
N GLU A 78 -6.33 -10.03 -2.48
CA GLU A 78 -5.68 -8.82 -2.99
C GLU A 78 -4.83 -8.15 -1.90
N ARG A 79 -5.34 -8.09 -0.66
CA ARG A 79 -4.56 -7.57 0.48
C ARG A 79 -3.31 -8.40 0.74
N ARG A 80 -3.44 -9.72 0.74
CA ARG A 80 -2.28 -10.63 0.90
C ARG A 80 -1.27 -10.42 -0.22
N ARG A 81 -1.72 -10.32 -1.48
CA ARG A 81 -0.84 -10.04 -2.63
C ARG A 81 -0.01 -8.78 -2.41
N PHE A 82 -0.63 -7.69 -1.98
CA PHE A 82 0.06 -6.44 -1.65
C PHE A 82 1.09 -6.63 -0.52
N LEU A 83 0.69 -7.23 0.61
CA LEU A 83 1.57 -7.39 1.77
C LEU A 83 2.71 -8.39 1.51
N ASP A 84 2.46 -9.45 0.76
CA ASP A 84 3.46 -10.44 0.34
C ASP A 84 4.48 -9.77 -0.59
N ALA A 85 4.04 -8.99 -1.58
CA ALA A 85 4.93 -8.21 -2.43
C ALA A 85 5.76 -7.22 -1.61
N TYR A 86 5.16 -6.52 -0.64
CA TYR A 86 5.87 -5.61 0.26
C TYR A 86 6.96 -6.34 1.06
N LYS A 87 6.64 -7.50 1.63
CA LYS A 87 7.61 -8.32 2.36
C LYS A 87 8.72 -8.82 1.46
N ILE A 88 8.41 -9.25 0.23
CA ILE A 88 9.41 -9.69 -0.73
C ILE A 88 10.37 -8.54 -1.06
N VAL A 89 9.87 -7.37 -1.46
CA VAL A 89 10.76 -6.26 -1.86
C VAL A 89 11.61 -5.76 -0.70
N SER A 90 11.08 -5.80 0.52
CA SER A 90 11.80 -5.35 1.71
C SER A 90 12.84 -6.36 2.21
N THR A 91 12.65 -7.67 2.02
CA THR A 91 13.51 -8.70 2.62
C THR A 91 14.43 -9.42 1.63
N TYR A 92 14.00 -9.66 0.39
CA TYR A 92 14.75 -10.48 -0.56
C TYR A 92 15.96 -9.72 -1.13
N PRO A 93 17.16 -10.33 -1.16
CA PRO A 93 18.37 -9.66 -1.64
C PRO A 93 18.25 -9.04 -3.04
N SER A 94 17.48 -9.66 -3.94
CA SER A 94 17.25 -9.19 -5.31
C SER A 94 16.53 -7.84 -5.40
N PHE A 95 15.73 -7.48 -4.40
CA PHE A 95 14.93 -6.25 -4.38
C PHE A 95 15.36 -5.26 -3.29
N ARG A 96 16.03 -5.75 -2.24
CA ARG A 96 16.32 -4.98 -1.03
C ARG A 96 17.10 -3.69 -1.29
N LYS A 97 17.97 -3.66 -2.32
CA LYS A 97 18.68 -2.44 -2.73
C LYS A 97 17.73 -1.38 -3.28
N ASP A 98 16.78 -1.79 -4.10
CA ASP A 98 15.79 -0.89 -4.71
C ASP A 98 14.76 -0.43 -3.68
N TYR A 99 14.30 -1.32 -2.81
CA TYR A 99 13.47 -0.95 -1.65
C TYR A 99 14.17 0.07 -0.76
N ARG A 100 15.45 -0.15 -0.44
CA ARG A 100 16.25 0.83 0.32
C ARG A 100 16.30 2.18 -0.39
N ARG A 101 16.42 2.22 -1.72
CA ARG A 101 16.45 3.46 -2.48
C ARG A 101 15.11 4.21 -2.40
N VAL A 102 14.00 3.51 -2.60
CA VAL A 102 12.64 4.10 -2.54
C VAL A 102 12.36 4.68 -1.15
N VAL A 103 12.69 3.94 -0.09
CA VAL A 103 12.53 4.40 1.30
C VAL A 103 13.49 5.58 1.61
N ALA A 104 14.72 5.55 1.11
CA ALA A 104 15.71 6.60 1.35
C ALA A 104 15.36 7.95 0.71
N TYR A 105 14.49 7.98 -0.32
CA TYR A 105 14.01 9.26 -0.86
C TYR A 105 13.29 10.10 0.19
N HIS A 106 12.52 9.47 1.07
CA HIS A 106 11.80 10.14 2.16
C HIS A 106 12.74 10.44 3.34
N ILE A 107 13.51 9.44 3.78
CA ILE A 107 14.28 9.51 5.04
C ILE A 107 15.55 10.38 4.92
N MET A 108 16.27 10.29 3.81
CA MET A 108 17.65 10.79 3.71
C MET A 108 17.84 11.86 2.65
N TYR A 109 17.11 11.76 1.55
CA TYR A 109 17.41 12.56 0.36
C TYR A 109 16.56 13.80 0.22
N THR A 110 15.46 13.88 0.96
CA THR A 110 14.54 15.01 0.92
C THR A 110 14.51 15.63 2.32
N PRO A 111 15.04 16.85 2.49
CA PRO A 111 14.93 17.59 3.75
C PRO A 111 13.48 17.71 4.20
N THR A 112 13.21 17.55 5.51
CA THR A 112 11.87 17.70 6.09
C THR A 112 11.26 19.05 5.74
N GLU A 113 12.05 20.13 5.81
CA GLU A 113 11.67 21.49 5.42
C GLU A 113 11.09 21.57 4.00
N LEU A 114 11.64 20.77 3.08
CA LEU A 114 11.18 20.76 1.70
C LEU A 114 9.98 19.84 1.48
N LEU A 115 9.88 18.75 2.24
CA LEU A 115 8.87 17.74 1.99
C LEU A 115 7.58 17.95 2.78
N HIS A 116 7.67 18.40 4.02
CA HIS A 116 6.56 18.39 4.98
C HIS A 116 6.26 19.77 5.59
N GLU A 117 7.19 20.73 5.56
CA GLU A 117 6.97 22.06 6.17
C GLU A 117 6.41 23.11 5.19
N GLY A 118 6.21 22.73 3.93
CA GLY A 118 5.67 23.63 2.91
C GLY A 118 4.90 22.91 1.81
N PRO A 119 3.99 23.63 1.13
CA PRO A 119 3.13 23.06 0.10
C PRO A 119 3.88 22.75 -1.20
N GLU A 120 5.08 23.29 -1.42
CA GLU A 120 5.67 23.43 -2.77
C GLU A 120 5.80 22.12 -3.54
N ILE A 121 6.08 21.02 -2.84
CA ILE A 121 6.22 19.70 -3.47
C ILE A 121 5.46 18.59 -2.76
N PHE A 122 4.87 18.82 -1.57
CA PHE A 122 4.31 17.77 -0.71
C PHE A 122 3.39 16.81 -1.48
N LEU A 123 2.28 17.30 -2.04
CA LEU A 123 1.30 16.47 -2.75
C LEU A 123 1.89 15.76 -3.99
N PRO A 124 2.49 16.47 -4.97
CA PRO A 124 2.98 15.81 -6.18
C PRO A 124 4.22 14.93 -5.93
N TRP A 125 5.05 15.24 -4.95
CA TRP A 125 6.17 14.38 -4.56
C TRP A 125 5.67 13.06 -3.96
N HIS A 126 4.67 13.09 -3.08
CA HIS A 126 4.12 11.86 -2.51
C HIS A 126 3.38 11.03 -3.56
N ARG A 127 2.69 11.65 -4.52
CA ARG A 127 2.14 10.92 -5.69
C ARG A 127 3.24 10.21 -6.49
N TRP A 128 4.33 10.91 -6.81
CA TRP A 128 5.50 10.30 -7.46
C TRP A 128 6.06 9.14 -6.64
N TRP A 129 6.29 9.35 -5.35
CA TRP A 129 6.84 8.35 -4.45
C TRP A 129 5.97 7.10 -4.37
N LEU A 130 4.64 7.25 -4.32
CA LEU A 130 3.70 6.14 -4.39
C LEU A 130 3.82 5.37 -5.72
N VAL A 131 3.97 6.06 -6.85
CA VAL A 131 4.17 5.39 -8.16
C VAL A 131 5.49 4.63 -8.21
N GLU A 132 6.59 5.20 -7.69
CA GLU A 132 7.88 4.49 -7.58
C GLU A 132 7.79 3.25 -6.69
N PHE A 133 7.09 3.37 -5.56
CA PHE A 133 6.87 2.27 -4.64
C PHE A 133 6.02 1.17 -5.30
N GLU A 134 4.95 1.54 -6.00
CA GLU A 134 4.07 0.62 -6.72
C GLU A 134 4.82 -0.07 -7.87
N ASN A 135 5.63 0.66 -8.63
CA ASN A 135 6.49 0.11 -9.67
C ASN A 135 7.43 -0.96 -9.10
N LEU A 136 8.01 -0.72 -7.92
CA LEU A 136 8.85 -1.71 -7.24
C LEU A 136 8.05 -2.96 -6.83
N LEU A 137 6.87 -2.80 -6.24
CA LEU A 137 6.00 -3.93 -5.86
C LEU A 137 5.56 -4.74 -7.08
N ARG A 138 5.25 -4.08 -8.19
CA ARG A 138 4.81 -4.70 -9.44
C ARG A 138 5.88 -5.53 -10.14
N ARG A 139 7.16 -5.38 -9.78
CA ARG A 139 8.23 -6.28 -10.21
C ARG A 139 8.15 -7.66 -9.56
N VAL A 140 7.41 -7.79 -8.46
CA VAL A 140 7.11 -9.09 -7.81
C VAL A 140 5.86 -9.70 -8.42
N ASP A 141 4.79 -8.92 -8.50
CA ASP A 141 3.52 -9.31 -9.12
C ASP A 141 2.88 -8.08 -9.76
N CYS A 142 2.76 -8.08 -11.09
CA CYS A 142 2.28 -6.91 -11.81
C CYS A 142 0.81 -6.58 -11.51
N ARG A 143 0.06 -7.47 -10.85
CA ARG A 143 -1.32 -7.22 -10.43
C ARG A 143 -1.44 -6.48 -9.10
N VAL A 144 -0.32 -6.08 -8.50
CA VAL A 144 -0.31 -5.26 -7.29
C VAL A 144 -0.63 -3.81 -7.65
N THR A 145 -1.56 -3.24 -6.90
CA THR A 145 -1.75 -1.80 -6.76
C THR A 145 -1.58 -1.42 -5.29
N ILE A 146 -1.11 -0.21 -5.03
CA ILE A 146 -1.05 0.31 -3.68
C ILE A 146 -2.48 0.58 -3.20
N PRO A 147 -2.93 -0.01 -2.09
CA PRO A 147 -4.22 0.33 -1.51
C PRO A 147 -4.19 1.70 -0.84
N TYR A 148 -5.34 2.26 -0.52
CA TYR A 148 -5.44 3.41 0.38
C TYR A 148 -6.15 3.01 1.67
N TRP A 149 -5.81 3.64 2.79
CA TRP A 149 -6.51 3.42 4.04
C TRP A 149 -7.51 4.56 4.27
N ASN A 150 -8.81 4.27 4.09
CA ASN A 150 -9.86 5.26 4.33
C ASN A 150 -10.11 5.45 5.84
N TRP A 151 -9.18 6.10 6.53
CA TRP A 151 -9.26 6.32 7.97
C TRP A 151 -10.46 7.20 8.37
N SER A 152 -11.01 8.02 7.45
CA SER A 152 -12.24 8.80 7.71
C SER A 152 -13.45 7.94 8.09
N ARG A 153 -13.49 6.68 7.65
CA ARG A 153 -14.56 5.71 7.98
C ARG A 153 -14.48 5.21 9.41
N VAL A 154 -13.31 5.34 10.03
CA VAL A 154 -12.98 4.80 11.35
C VAL A 154 -12.39 5.87 12.26
N ALA A 155 -12.62 7.17 11.97
CA ALA A 155 -11.96 8.28 12.65
C ALA A 155 -12.06 8.24 14.19
N ASN A 156 -13.20 7.79 14.73
CA ASN A 156 -13.42 7.68 16.18
C ASN A 156 -12.81 6.42 16.82
N HIS A 157 -12.35 5.45 16.03
CA HIS A 157 -11.80 4.19 16.52
C HIS A 157 -10.78 3.61 15.51
N TRP A 158 -9.84 4.46 15.09
CA TRP A 158 -8.93 4.13 13.99
C TRP A 158 -7.87 3.10 14.42
N TRP A 159 -7.58 3.00 15.72
CA TRP A 159 -6.59 2.11 16.34
C TRP A 159 -7.06 0.63 16.42
N GLY A 160 -8.22 0.31 15.87
CA GLY A 160 -8.72 -1.05 15.68
C GLY A 160 -10.20 -1.05 15.36
N GLY A 161 -10.66 -1.77 14.33
CA GLY A 161 -12.08 -1.90 14.06
C GLY A 161 -12.41 -2.83 12.89
N PHE A 162 -13.53 -3.56 12.96
CA PHE A 162 -14.05 -4.45 11.89
C PHE A 162 -13.43 -5.86 11.79
N GLY A 163 -13.15 -6.49 12.93
CA GLY A 163 -12.92 -7.93 12.99
C GLY A 163 -11.81 -8.38 12.05
N LYS A 164 -12.04 -9.43 11.26
CA LYS A 164 -11.00 -9.95 10.36
C LYS A 164 -10.54 -8.95 9.30
N GLU A 165 -11.39 -8.01 8.86
CA GLU A 165 -11.10 -7.08 7.76
C GLU A 165 -10.45 -5.77 8.22
N ASP A 166 -10.12 -5.66 9.50
CA ASP A 166 -9.46 -4.48 10.06
C ASP A 166 -8.09 -4.21 9.41
N PHE A 167 -7.71 -2.93 9.36
CA PHE A 167 -6.40 -2.51 8.86
C PHE A 167 -5.27 -3.09 9.73
N TRP A 168 -5.47 -3.12 11.05
CA TRP A 168 -4.52 -3.64 12.03
C TRP A 168 -4.72 -5.13 12.35
N SER A 169 -5.50 -5.85 11.53
CA SER A 169 -5.74 -7.29 11.71
C SER A 169 -4.42 -8.06 11.87
N PRO A 170 -4.33 -8.99 12.85
CA PRO A 170 -3.12 -9.81 13.05
C PRO A 170 -3.01 -10.95 12.01
N GLY A 171 -4.00 -11.08 11.11
CA GLY A 171 -3.97 -12.04 10.03
C GLY A 171 -2.94 -11.71 8.94
N ALA A 172 -2.71 -12.65 8.02
CA ALA A 172 -1.79 -12.47 6.89
C ALA A 172 -2.17 -11.31 5.94
N HIS A 173 -3.38 -10.79 6.07
CA HIS A 173 -3.97 -9.74 5.23
C HIS A 173 -4.12 -8.39 5.95
N GLY A 174 -3.55 -8.23 7.15
CA GLY A 174 -3.49 -6.96 7.89
C GLY A 174 -2.06 -6.57 8.28
N LEU A 175 -1.91 -5.43 8.98
CA LEU A 175 -0.61 -4.87 9.32
C LEU A 175 -0.13 -5.15 10.76
N GLY A 176 -0.91 -5.90 11.55
CA GLY A 176 -0.70 -6.08 13.00
C GLY A 176 -1.07 -4.83 13.80
N GLY A 177 -1.27 -4.99 15.10
CA GLY A 177 -1.73 -3.97 16.03
C GLY A 177 -0.63 -3.08 16.59
N ASP A 178 -0.88 -2.58 17.80
CA ASP A 178 0.00 -1.69 18.55
C ASP A 178 1.28 -2.39 19.05
N GLY A 179 2.27 -1.60 19.45
CA GLY A 179 3.48 -2.08 20.10
C GLY A 179 3.29 -2.32 21.61
N THR A 180 4.14 -3.16 22.20
CA THR A 180 4.13 -3.40 23.65
C THR A 180 5.37 -2.84 24.33
N THR A 181 5.22 -2.31 25.56
CA THR A 181 6.36 -1.85 26.37
C THR A 181 7.30 -2.99 26.76
N PRO A 182 8.60 -2.73 27.00
CA PRO A 182 9.25 -1.41 26.98
C PRO A 182 9.78 -0.97 25.60
N ASN A 183 9.84 -1.86 24.61
CA ASN A 183 10.49 -1.58 23.33
C ASN A 183 9.56 -1.07 22.23
N LEU A 184 8.24 -1.12 22.47
CA LEU A 184 7.18 -0.72 21.56
C LEU A 184 7.16 -1.53 20.26
N CYS A 185 7.76 -2.72 20.24
CA CYS A 185 7.72 -3.59 19.06
C CYS A 185 6.30 -4.08 18.83
N VAL A 186 5.87 -4.06 17.56
CA VAL A 186 4.65 -4.76 17.13
C VAL A 186 4.84 -6.27 17.37
N VAL A 187 3.85 -6.89 18.02
CA VAL A 187 3.94 -8.28 18.50
C VAL A 187 3.14 -9.29 17.68
N ASP A 188 2.27 -8.83 16.78
CA ASP A 188 1.41 -9.68 15.95
C ASP A 188 1.41 -9.26 14.48
N GLY A 189 0.64 -9.97 13.66
CA GLY A 189 0.57 -9.70 12.22
C GLY A 189 1.80 -10.16 11.42
N PRO A 190 1.86 -9.80 10.14
CA PRO A 190 2.96 -10.15 9.23
C PRO A 190 4.24 -9.35 9.47
N PHE A 191 4.14 -8.23 10.18
CA PHE A 191 5.22 -7.27 10.44
C PHE A 191 5.68 -7.25 11.90
N SER A 192 5.29 -8.26 12.69
CA SER A 192 5.80 -8.47 14.05
C SER A 192 7.32 -8.61 14.06
N GLY A 193 7.94 -8.25 15.18
CA GLY A 193 9.40 -8.20 15.30
C GLY A 193 10.15 -9.51 15.06
N ASP A 194 9.48 -10.66 15.15
CA ASP A 194 10.01 -12.00 14.83
C ASP A 194 9.93 -12.35 13.33
N LYS A 195 9.05 -11.69 12.57
CA LYS A 195 8.76 -12.01 11.16
C LYS A 195 9.30 -10.97 10.17
N TRP A 196 9.59 -9.77 10.63
CA TRP A 196 10.00 -8.67 9.78
C TRP A 196 10.81 -7.62 10.55
N SER A 197 11.70 -6.92 9.84
CA SER A 197 12.58 -5.90 10.43
C SER A 197 12.76 -4.69 9.52
N LEU A 198 12.82 -3.51 10.12
CA LEU A 198 13.10 -2.24 9.46
C LEU A 198 14.46 -2.24 8.76
N LEU A 199 14.60 -1.42 7.72
CA LEU A 199 15.92 -1.14 7.15
C LEU A 199 16.81 -0.45 8.18
N LYS A 200 18.09 -0.83 8.21
CA LYS A 200 19.11 -0.19 9.06
C LYS A 200 19.31 1.30 8.77
N ILE A 201 18.92 1.78 7.59
CA ILE A 201 19.02 3.22 7.26
C ILE A 201 18.06 4.05 8.11
N GLY A 202 16.97 3.45 8.59
CA GLY A 202 16.02 4.10 9.48
C GLY A 202 15.89 3.41 10.83
N GLY A 203 17.01 3.30 11.55
CA GLY A 203 17.09 2.74 12.89
C GLY A 203 17.25 1.21 12.95
N GLY A 204 16.65 0.47 12.01
CA GLY A 204 16.64 -1.00 12.04
C GLY A 204 15.83 -1.57 13.22
N GLY A 205 15.92 -2.88 13.42
CA GLY A 205 15.15 -3.57 14.47
C GLY A 205 13.70 -3.84 14.08
N CYS A 206 12.81 -3.98 15.06
CA CYS A 206 11.39 -4.24 14.86
C CYS A 206 10.64 -2.97 14.43
N LEU A 207 9.49 -3.13 13.76
CA LEU A 207 8.51 -2.07 13.61
C LEU A 207 7.99 -1.64 14.97
N LYS A 208 7.91 -0.33 15.22
CA LYS A 208 7.40 0.21 16.48
C LYS A 208 6.12 0.99 16.28
N ARG A 209 5.14 0.79 17.17
CA ARG A 209 3.89 1.55 17.23
C ARG A 209 3.58 1.90 18.68
N ASN A 210 2.89 3.00 18.89
CA ASN A 210 2.43 3.44 20.19
C ASN A 210 1.16 4.26 19.99
N PHE A 211 0.04 3.56 19.80
CA PHE A 211 -1.21 4.18 19.40
C PHE A 211 -1.68 5.22 20.42
N SER A 212 -2.01 6.41 19.91
CA SER A 212 -2.74 7.43 20.65
C SER A 212 -4.23 7.15 20.50
N TYR A 213 -4.90 6.82 21.59
CA TYR A 213 -6.32 6.48 21.60
C TYR A 213 -7.21 7.74 21.51
N LEU A 214 -7.00 8.53 20.46
CA LEU A 214 -7.64 9.82 20.16
C LEU A 214 -8.38 9.72 18.83
N HIS A 215 -9.48 10.47 18.70
CA HIS A 215 -10.22 10.55 17.44
C HIS A 215 -9.43 11.37 16.41
N LEU A 216 -9.55 10.98 15.13
CA LEU A 216 -9.01 11.78 14.02
C LEU A 216 -9.93 12.96 13.72
N THR A 217 -9.36 14.09 13.36
CA THR A 217 -10.10 15.27 12.91
C THR A 217 -10.79 15.00 11.57
N GLY A 218 -10.12 14.32 10.64
CA GLY A 218 -10.67 14.06 9.30
C GLY A 218 -11.66 12.89 9.25
N ASP A 219 -12.77 12.99 9.99
CA ASP A 219 -13.92 12.15 9.74
C ASP A 219 -14.59 12.47 8.39
N LYS A 220 -15.69 11.77 8.07
CA LYS A 220 -16.39 11.98 6.80
C LYS A 220 -16.95 13.38 6.62
N GLU A 221 -17.40 14.04 7.68
CA GLU A 221 -18.02 15.37 7.60
C GLU A 221 -16.95 16.46 7.47
N HIS A 222 -15.85 16.32 8.20
CA HIS A 222 -14.69 17.21 8.03
C HIS A 222 -14.09 17.04 6.62
N MET A 223 -13.94 15.80 6.15
CA MET A 223 -13.48 15.50 4.78
C MET A 223 -14.38 16.13 3.71
N LYS A 224 -15.69 16.05 3.89
CA LYS A 224 -16.67 16.67 2.99
C LYS A 224 -16.52 18.19 2.97
N SER A 225 -16.30 18.82 4.11
CA SER A 225 -16.05 20.26 4.22
C SER A 225 -14.73 20.66 3.54
N THR A 226 -13.65 19.91 3.78
CA THR A 226 -12.35 20.12 3.09
C THR A 226 -12.49 19.99 1.58
N LEU A 227 -13.18 18.94 1.10
CA LEU A 227 -13.46 18.76 -0.32
C LEU A 227 -14.45 19.78 -0.88
N ALA A 228 -15.10 20.62 -0.06
CA ALA A 228 -16.00 21.67 -0.51
C ALA A 228 -15.33 23.04 -0.68
N LEU A 229 -14.09 23.22 -0.18
CA LEU A 229 -13.36 24.49 -0.32
C LEU A 229 -13.28 24.92 -1.80
N PRO A 230 -13.28 26.23 -2.10
CA PRO A 230 -13.12 26.75 -3.45
C PRO A 230 -11.65 26.76 -3.92
N VAL A 231 -11.40 26.99 -5.20
CA VAL A 231 -10.05 26.94 -5.79
C VAL A 231 -9.11 28.00 -5.20
N GLU A 232 -9.65 29.16 -4.82
CA GLU A 232 -8.93 30.27 -4.18
C GLU A 232 -8.36 29.89 -2.81
N GLU A 233 -8.96 28.89 -2.15
CA GLU A 233 -8.57 28.36 -0.84
C GLU A 233 -7.70 27.09 -0.99
N PHE A 234 -6.99 26.93 -2.11
CA PHE A 234 -6.10 25.79 -2.32
C PHE A 234 -5.07 25.61 -1.20
N LEU A 235 -4.47 26.70 -0.70
CA LEU A 235 -3.47 26.60 0.37
C LEU A 235 -4.09 26.13 1.69
N GLU A 236 -5.34 26.50 1.97
CA GLU A 236 -6.08 25.97 3.13
C GLU A 236 -6.40 24.48 2.94
N PHE A 237 -6.84 24.07 1.75
CA PHE A 237 -7.02 22.67 1.41
C PHE A 237 -5.72 21.86 1.60
N GLU A 238 -4.60 22.35 1.07
CA GLU A 238 -3.29 21.72 1.18
C GLU A 238 -2.83 21.62 2.64
N GLU A 239 -2.99 22.69 3.41
CA GLU A 239 -2.60 22.75 4.81
C GLU A 239 -3.43 21.77 5.66
N ILE A 240 -4.73 21.64 5.41
CA ILE A 240 -5.55 20.60 6.07
C ILE A 240 -5.01 19.19 5.77
N LEU A 241 -4.67 18.91 4.50
CA LEU A 241 -4.13 17.61 4.13
C LEU A 241 -2.76 17.35 4.78
N ARG A 242 -1.86 18.33 4.80
CA ARG A 242 -0.47 18.18 5.26
C ARG A 242 -0.31 18.31 6.77
N GLU A 243 -0.98 19.27 7.39
CA GLU A 243 -0.77 19.60 8.81
C GLU A 243 -1.79 18.95 9.74
N ILE A 244 -2.95 18.54 9.23
CA ILE A 244 -3.97 17.84 10.02
C ILE A 244 -3.98 16.36 9.64
N TYR A 245 -4.46 16.02 8.45
CA TYR A 245 -4.72 14.64 8.06
C TYR A 245 -3.47 13.78 8.03
N HIS A 246 -2.41 14.31 7.40
CA HIS A 246 -1.12 13.65 7.33
C HIS A 246 -0.50 13.50 8.73
N ASN A 247 -0.36 14.60 9.46
CA ASN A 247 0.33 14.63 10.75
C ASN A 247 -0.37 13.81 11.83
N GLU A 248 -1.71 13.88 11.94
CA GLU A 248 -2.45 13.13 12.96
C GLU A 248 -2.18 11.63 12.86
N ILE A 249 -2.17 11.05 11.65
CA ILE A 249 -1.87 9.63 11.50
C ILE A 249 -0.41 9.33 11.87
N HIS A 250 0.54 10.16 11.44
CA HIS A 250 1.95 10.00 11.83
C HIS A 250 2.14 10.06 13.35
N TRP A 251 1.47 11.01 14.01
CA TRP A 251 1.53 11.21 15.45
C TRP A 251 0.79 10.14 16.23
N TYR A 252 -0.42 9.81 15.81
CA TYR A 252 -1.28 8.92 16.56
C TYR A 252 -0.92 7.46 16.38
N VAL A 253 -0.38 7.02 15.24
CA VAL A 253 0.26 5.70 15.13
C VAL A 253 1.51 5.62 16.03
N GLY A 254 2.23 6.73 16.16
CA GLY A 254 3.39 6.82 17.03
C GLY A 254 4.56 5.95 16.55
N GLY A 255 5.52 5.69 17.44
CA GLY A 255 6.62 4.77 17.17
C GLY A 255 7.42 5.16 15.91
N THR A 256 7.56 4.23 14.96
CA THR A 256 8.27 4.46 13.70
C THR A 256 7.61 5.57 12.87
N MET A 257 6.27 5.63 12.84
CA MET A 257 5.51 6.62 12.06
C MET A 257 5.67 8.06 12.56
N PHE A 258 6.03 8.27 13.84
CA PHE A 258 6.25 9.60 14.41
C PHE A 258 7.61 10.21 14.04
N THR A 259 8.55 9.39 13.60
CA THR A 259 9.93 9.81 13.36
C THR A 259 10.20 10.10 11.89
N THR A 260 11.38 10.63 11.59
CA THR A 260 11.90 10.76 10.22
C THR A 260 12.00 9.41 9.49
N GLU A 261 11.83 8.29 10.20
CA GLU A 261 11.88 6.93 9.67
C GLU A 261 10.52 6.39 9.21
N ALA A 262 9.48 7.22 9.18
CA ALA A 262 8.11 6.78 8.89
C ALA A 262 7.96 6.03 7.56
N ALA A 263 8.73 6.40 6.52
CA ALA A 263 8.73 5.70 5.23
C ALA A 263 9.19 4.23 5.30
N ASN A 264 9.78 3.81 6.42
CA ASN A 264 10.20 2.45 6.70
C ASN A 264 9.03 1.61 7.27
N ALA A 265 7.95 2.23 7.75
CA ALA A 265 6.76 1.53 8.23
C ALA A 265 5.82 1.16 7.06
N PRO A 266 5.18 -0.03 7.05
CA PRO A 266 4.30 -0.43 5.95
C PRO A 266 3.01 0.39 5.84
N GLU A 267 2.48 0.91 6.95
CA GLU A 267 1.24 1.71 6.99
C GLU A 267 1.34 3.09 6.34
N VAL A 268 2.55 3.63 6.16
CA VAL A 268 2.77 4.94 5.53
C VAL A 268 2.25 4.97 4.09
N VAL A 269 2.36 3.85 3.37
CA VAL A 269 2.03 3.77 1.94
C VAL A 269 0.51 3.85 1.73
N PRO A 270 -0.32 3.04 2.43
CA PRO A 270 -1.77 3.21 2.38
C PRO A 270 -2.27 4.55 2.93
N HIS A 271 -1.61 5.12 3.94
CA HIS A 271 -1.94 6.45 4.47
C HIS A 271 -1.76 7.54 3.41
N HIS A 272 -0.57 7.64 2.83
CA HIS A 272 -0.26 8.63 1.80
C HIS A 272 -1.06 8.41 0.51
N SER A 273 -1.39 7.16 0.18
CA SER A 273 -2.32 6.83 -0.90
C SER A 273 -3.72 7.41 -0.69
N PHE A 274 -4.20 7.50 0.56
CA PHE A 274 -5.48 8.14 0.84
C PHE A 274 -5.42 9.67 0.75
N LEU A 275 -4.32 10.29 1.18
CA LEU A 275 -4.08 11.73 0.96
C LEU A 275 -4.07 12.05 -0.54
N ASP A 276 -3.41 11.22 -1.34
CA ASP A 276 -3.38 11.35 -2.80
C ASP A 276 -4.77 11.17 -3.43
N LYS A 277 -5.57 10.23 -2.92
CA LYS A 277 -6.98 10.10 -3.32
C LYS A 277 -7.78 11.37 -3.05
N ILE A 278 -7.67 11.94 -1.85
CA ILE A 278 -8.38 13.16 -1.46
C ILE A 278 -7.99 14.32 -2.39
N TRP A 279 -6.69 14.46 -2.68
CA TRP A 279 -6.21 15.45 -3.64
C TRP A 279 -6.73 15.19 -5.06
N LEU A 280 -6.77 13.93 -5.52
CA LEU A 280 -7.37 13.61 -6.82
C LEU A 280 -8.85 13.99 -6.88
N GLU A 281 -9.64 13.70 -5.82
CA GLU A 281 -11.04 14.09 -5.75
C GLU A 281 -11.22 15.62 -5.80
N TRP A 282 -10.34 16.37 -5.16
CA TRP A 282 -10.29 17.83 -5.28
C TRP A 282 -10.02 18.29 -6.72
N GLN A 283 -9.02 17.70 -7.37
CA GLN A 283 -8.63 18.02 -8.76
C GLN A 283 -9.75 17.71 -9.77
N LYS A 284 -10.63 16.74 -9.50
CA LYS A 284 -11.76 16.38 -10.38
C LYS A 284 -12.80 17.49 -10.53
N LYS A 285 -12.80 18.52 -9.68
CA LYS A 285 -13.70 19.68 -9.80
C LYS A 285 -13.47 20.50 -11.08
N GLY A 286 -12.25 20.51 -11.62
CA GLY A 286 -11.96 21.29 -12.83
C GLY A 286 -10.48 21.44 -13.13
N LYS A 287 -10.18 21.97 -14.32
CA LYS A 287 -8.80 22.22 -14.75
C LYS A 287 -8.11 23.28 -13.88
N GLU A 288 -8.86 24.28 -13.39
CA GLU A 288 -8.33 25.26 -12.44
C GLU A 288 -7.88 24.59 -11.14
N TYR A 289 -8.68 23.69 -10.57
CA TYR A 289 -8.33 22.93 -9.35
C TYR A 289 -7.09 22.04 -9.55
N LYS A 290 -6.92 21.46 -10.74
CA LYS A 290 -5.74 20.65 -11.08
C LYS A 290 -4.45 21.49 -11.11
N ASN A 291 -4.51 22.72 -11.62
CA ASN A 291 -3.33 23.52 -11.98
C ASN A 291 -3.04 24.70 -11.04
N VAL A 292 -3.89 24.97 -10.05
CA VAL A 292 -3.90 26.21 -9.24
C VAL A 292 -2.55 26.61 -8.61
N PHE A 293 -1.66 25.67 -8.28
CA PHE A 293 -0.46 25.97 -7.50
C PHE A 293 0.85 25.48 -8.12
N PHE A 294 0.93 24.19 -8.42
CA PHE A 294 2.22 23.53 -8.73
C PHE A 294 2.81 23.86 -10.10
N TYR A 295 2.05 24.47 -11.00
CA TYR A 295 2.50 24.75 -12.38
C TYR A 295 3.70 25.70 -12.41
N ASP A 296 3.66 26.73 -11.57
CA ASP A 296 4.66 27.80 -11.54
C ASP A 296 5.73 27.60 -10.46
N VAL A 297 5.72 26.48 -9.74
CA VAL A 297 6.69 26.19 -8.68
C VAL A 297 8.00 25.69 -9.32
N PRO A 298 9.11 26.46 -9.27
CA PRO A 298 10.35 26.09 -9.97
C PRO A 298 11.22 25.13 -9.15
N ARG A 299 10.60 24.26 -8.34
CA ARG A 299 11.32 23.32 -7.47
C ARG A 299 11.24 21.90 -8.03
N LYS A 300 12.40 21.26 -8.15
CA LYS A 300 12.51 19.83 -8.49
C LYS A 300 12.31 18.97 -7.25
N PHE A 301 11.78 17.76 -7.43
CA PHE A 301 11.84 16.75 -6.38
C PHE A 301 13.31 16.36 -6.13
N PRO A 302 13.76 16.31 -4.88
CA PRO A 302 15.15 15.99 -4.57
C PRO A 302 15.62 14.68 -5.19
N LYS A 303 16.84 14.70 -5.73
CA LYS A 303 17.49 13.57 -6.44
C LYS A 303 16.77 13.06 -7.69
N THR A 304 15.83 13.82 -8.23
CA THR A 304 15.18 13.51 -9.52
C THR A 304 15.32 14.68 -10.50
N ASN A 305 14.85 14.46 -11.73
CA ASN A 305 14.66 15.53 -12.72
C ASN A 305 13.20 16.00 -12.82
N TYR A 306 12.32 15.51 -11.95
CA TYR A 306 10.89 15.81 -11.97
C TYR A 306 10.57 17.10 -11.23
N TYR A 307 9.56 17.79 -11.73
CA TYR A 307 8.90 18.93 -11.10
C TYR A 307 7.46 18.56 -10.71
N GLY A 308 6.89 19.31 -9.77
CA GLY A 308 5.51 19.09 -9.30
C GLY A 308 4.48 19.07 -10.42
N TRP A 309 4.60 19.98 -11.39
CA TRP A 309 3.66 20.13 -12.50
C TRP A 309 3.54 18.90 -13.41
N GLN A 310 4.55 18.02 -13.44
CA GLN A 310 4.52 16.78 -14.22
C GLN A 310 3.66 15.69 -13.58
N TRP A 311 3.29 15.84 -12.30
CA TRP A 311 2.62 14.83 -11.51
C TRP A 311 1.19 15.24 -11.11
N LEU A 312 0.62 16.25 -11.77
CA LEU A 312 -0.72 16.75 -11.45
C LEU A 312 -1.83 15.90 -12.06
N ASP A 313 -1.57 15.27 -13.20
CA ASP A 313 -2.59 14.57 -13.97
C ASP A 313 -2.47 13.06 -13.81
N SER A 314 -3.32 12.46 -12.98
CA SER A 314 -3.29 11.00 -12.73
C SER A 314 -3.63 10.16 -13.97
N ASP A 315 -4.22 10.77 -15.00
CA ASP A 315 -4.45 10.15 -16.31
C ASP A 315 -3.21 10.15 -17.21
N ASN A 316 -2.19 10.95 -16.89
CA ASN A 316 -1.03 11.20 -17.75
C ASN A 316 0.26 11.38 -16.92
N LEU A 317 0.49 10.49 -15.95
CA LEU A 317 1.73 10.54 -15.17
C LEU A 317 2.93 10.11 -16.03
N PRO A 318 4.16 10.50 -15.65
CA PRO A 318 5.37 10.02 -16.31
C PRO A 318 5.43 8.50 -16.43
N ASP A 319 6.19 8.03 -17.42
CA ASP A 319 6.33 6.61 -17.76
C ASP A 319 5.01 5.92 -18.16
N GLN A 320 4.05 6.70 -18.69
CA GLN A 320 2.74 6.25 -19.16
C GLN A 320 1.89 5.58 -18.06
N VAL A 321 2.16 5.90 -16.80
CA VAL A 321 1.39 5.39 -15.68
C VAL A 321 0.06 6.14 -15.58
N LYS A 322 -1.03 5.40 -15.42
CA LYS A 322 -2.35 5.94 -15.11
C LYS A 322 -2.85 5.33 -13.81
N VAL A 323 -3.29 6.18 -12.88
CA VAL A 323 -3.77 5.76 -11.56
C VAL A 323 -5.18 6.30 -11.36
N MET A 324 -6.06 5.45 -10.83
CA MET A 324 -7.37 5.88 -10.36
C MET A 324 -7.68 5.22 -9.02
N TYR A 325 -8.66 5.78 -8.31
CA TYR A 325 -9.13 5.26 -7.03
C TYR A 325 -10.56 4.73 -7.15
N GLU A 326 -10.86 3.65 -6.45
CA GLU A 326 -12.18 3.01 -6.38
C GLU A 326 -12.60 2.87 -4.91
N ASP A 327 -13.85 3.30 -4.61
CA ASP A 327 -14.45 3.35 -3.27
C ASP A 327 -14.97 2.01 -2.72
#